data_AF-A0A2W1MHW7-F1
#
_entry.id   AF-A0A2W1MHW7-F1
#
_cell.length_a   1.000
_cell.length_b   1.000
_cell.length_c   1.000
_cell.angle_alpha   90.00
_cell.angle_beta   90.00
_cell.angle_gamma   90.00
#
_symmetry.space_group_name_H-M   'P 1'
#
loop_
_entity.id
_entity.type
_entity.pdbx_description
1 polymer ?
#
loop_
_entity_poly.entity_id
_entity_poly.type
_entity_poly.pdbx_seq_one_letter_code
_entity_poly.pdbx_strand_id
1 'polypeptide(L)'
;MSRFLSIFLRLALFVTLCGPGVASALDIYRGTLGKQSITLVTDYQNRIIRGLYFYDRYRTPIRLKPVFSSNEPHGTAMDELDTAGLPAARIRFTTSGYFKQDATLSGTWTDYRTGKSLPIQMKHVARLGSDEAWPGASVEVPQAASTERFYFQVPLARDGAAATAIEVYAKKTGKRVQTLSLPGCRNEGLETVQLAVEQGVTQLRVGKRQRCAGVAFAWDERTGQFEPLR
;
A
#
# COMPACT_ATOMS: atom_id res chain seq x y z
N MET A 1 21.31 69.71 -23.73
CA MET A 1 20.21 68.96 -23.08
C MET A 1 20.58 67.47 -23.12
N SER A 2 21.52 67.04 -22.28
CA SER A 2 21.33 66.44 -20.96
C SER A 2 20.49 65.16 -20.95
N ARG A 3 21.22 64.03 -21.11
CA ARG A 3 21.06 62.69 -20.52
C ARG A 3 19.91 62.52 -19.52
N PHE A 4 19.10 61.48 -19.69
CA PHE A 4 18.67 60.56 -18.62
C PHE A 4 18.11 59.26 -19.26
N LEU A 5 18.98 58.27 -19.40
CA LEU A 5 18.65 56.92 -19.83
C LEU A 5 18.25 56.13 -18.57
N SER A 6 16.96 56.02 -18.31
CA SER A 6 16.44 55.30 -17.14
C SER A 6 16.61 53.79 -17.33
N ILE A 7 17.55 53.23 -16.59
CA ILE A 7 17.76 51.80 -16.38
C ILE A 7 16.56 51.27 -15.60
N PHE A 8 15.64 50.57 -16.28
CA PHE A 8 14.65 49.75 -15.58
C PHE A 8 15.27 48.40 -15.23
N LEU A 9 15.52 48.26 -13.94
CA LEU A 9 15.98 47.09 -13.22
C LEU A 9 15.06 45.89 -13.52
N ARG A 10 15.60 44.87 -14.20
CA ARG A 10 14.93 43.57 -14.39
C ARG A 10 15.00 42.79 -13.07
N LEU A 11 13.99 42.95 -12.21
CA LEU A 11 13.79 42.08 -11.06
C LEU A 11 13.15 40.77 -11.56
N ALA A 12 13.98 39.78 -11.90
CA ALA A 12 13.53 38.43 -12.18
C ALA A 12 13.13 37.76 -10.85
N LEU A 13 11.86 37.91 -10.47
CA LEU A 13 11.27 37.15 -9.38
C LEU A 13 11.12 35.70 -9.85
N PHE A 14 12.14 34.87 -9.60
CA PHE A 14 12.01 33.42 -9.66
C PHE A 14 11.10 33.00 -8.49
N VAL A 15 9.79 33.09 -8.69
CA VAL A 15 8.85 32.31 -7.89
C VAL A 15 9.05 30.88 -8.33
N THR A 16 9.92 30.16 -7.63
CA THR A 16 9.94 28.70 -7.67
C THR A 16 8.56 28.28 -7.21
N LEU A 17 7.63 28.03 -8.15
CA LEU A 17 6.42 27.27 -7.90
C LEU A 17 6.89 25.89 -7.43
N CYS A 18 7.10 25.75 -6.13
CA CYS A 18 7.00 24.47 -5.47
C CYS A 18 5.52 24.12 -5.60
N GLY A 19 5.14 23.54 -6.76
CA GLY A 19 3.82 22.96 -6.91
C GLY A 19 3.60 22.00 -5.75
N PRO A 20 2.40 21.91 -5.17
CA PRO A 20 2.14 20.95 -4.10
C PRO A 20 2.53 19.58 -4.64
N GLY A 21 3.62 19.03 -4.12
CA GLY A 21 3.96 17.63 -4.35
C GLY A 21 2.71 16.86 -3.99
N VAL A 22 2.21 16.05 -4.92
CA VAL A 22 1.01 15.24 -4.68
C VAL A 22 1.37 14.33 -3.53
N ALA A 23 0.89 14.64 -2.32
CA ALA A 23 1.21 13.89 -1.13
C ALA A 23 0.63 12.49 -1.32
N SER A 24 1.51 11.54 -1.59
CA SER A 24 1.20 10.12 -1.49
C SER A 24 1.20 9.77 -0.01
N ALA A 25 0.25 8.94 0.38
CA ALA A 25 0.09 8.50 1.76
C ALA A 25 -0.44 7.09 1.75
N LEU A 26 0.14 6.27 2.62
CA LEU A 26 -0.35 4.95 2.91
C LEU A 26 -0.89 4.93 4.34
N ASP A 27 -2.15 4.53 4.50
CA ASP A 27 -2.82 4.47 5.79
C ASP A 27 -3.21 3.02 6.08
N ILE A 28 -3.01 2.59 7.32
CA ILE A 28 -3.34 1.25 7.83
C ILE A 28 -4.44 1.39 8.86
N TYR A 29 -5.54 0.67 8.63
CA TYR A 29 -6.69 0.61 9.51
C TYR A 29 -6.89 -0.81 10.04
N ARG A 30 -7.34 -0.93 11.29
CA ARG A 30 -7.73 -2.22 11.89
C ARG A 30 -9.11 -2.13 12.52
N GLY A 31 -9.87 -3.20 12.41
CA GLY A 31 -11.18 -3.28 13.03
C GLY A 31 -11.95 -4.49 12.55
N THR A 32 -13.22 -4.31 12.20
CA THR A 32 -14.14 -5.42 11.91
C THR A 32 -14.95 -5.21 10.63
N LEU A 33 -15.22 -6.33 9.95
CA LEU A 33 -16.25 -6.49 8.93
C LEU A 33 -17.27 -7.50 9.49
N GLY A 34 -18.44 -6.99 9.88
CA GLY A 34 -19.39 -7.75 10.68
C GLY A 34 -18.74 -8.23 11.98
N LYS A 35 -18.55 -9.55 12.13
CA LYS A 35 -17.89 -10.15 13.30
C LYS A 35 -16.42 -10.53 13.05
N GLN A 36 -15.91 -10.34 11.84
CA GLN A 36 -14.57 -10.77 11.47
C GLN A 36 -13.58 -9.62 11.63
N SER A 37 -12.45 -9.87 12.29
CA SER A 37 -11.36 -8.90 12.36
C SER A 37 -10.67 -8.76 11.01
N ILE A 38 -10.47 -7.51 10.59
CA ILE A 38 -9.81 -7.17 9.32
C ILE A 38 -8.76 -6.08 9.52
N THR A 39 -7.76 -6.11 8.65
CA THR A 39 -6.83 -5.02 8.41
C THR A 39 -7.04 -4.50 6.99
N LEU A 40 -7.20 -3.19 6.84
CA LEU A 40 -7.26 -2.49 5.57
C LEU A 40 -6.00 -1.63 5.42
N VAL A 41 -5.43 -1.62 4.23
CA VAL A 41 -4.36 -0.70 3.85
C VAL A 41 -4.83 0.07 2.63
N THR A 42 -4.77 1.39 2.69
CA THR A 42 -5.10 2.27 1.57
C THR A 42 -3.87 3.03 1.13
N ASP A 43 -3.67 3.12 -0.18
CA ASP A 43 -2.60 3.88 -0.82
C ASP A 43 -3.23 4.94 -1.72
N TYR A 44 -3.03 6.22 -1.35
CA TYR A 44 -3.56 7.35 -2.10
C TYR A 44 -2.50 7.93 -3.01
N GLN A 45 -2.63 7.67 -4.31
CA GLN A 45 -1.70 8.16 -5.33
C GLN A 45 -2.48 8.74 -6.51
N ASN A 46 -2.05 9.92 -6.98
CA ASN A 46 -2.64 10.58 -8.16
C ASN A 46 -4.18 10.71 -8.10
N ARG A 47 -4.72 11.05 -6.92
CA ARG A 47 -6.16 11.18 -6.65
C ARG A 47 -6.97 9.89 -6.77
N ILE A 48 -6.31 8.74 -6.75
CA ILE A 48 -6.93 7.42 -6.74
C ILE A 48 -6.55 6.75 -5.42
N ILE A 49 -7.56 6.30 -4.67
CA ILE A 49 -7.34 5.43 -3.51
C ILE A 49 -7.30 4.00 -4.04
N ARG A 50 -6.16 3.34 -3.87
CA ARG A 50 -6.03 1.89 -4.00
C ARG A 50 -6.07 1.27 -2.62
N GLY A 51 -6.36 -0.02 -2.55
CA GLY A 51 -6.30 -0.70 -1.27
C GLY A 51 -6.09 -2.19 -1.40
N LEU A 52 -5.64 -2.76 -0.30
CA LEU A 52 -5.77 -4.17 -0.01
C LEU A 52 -6.40 -4.29 1.37
N TYR A 53 -7.12 -5.37 1.61
CA TYR A 53 -7.49 -5.74 2.96
C TYR A 53 -7.31 -7.23 3.15
N PHE A 54 -7.30 -7.69 4.39
CA PHE A 54 -7.32 -9.11 4.70
C PHE A 54 -8.06 -9.35 6.00
N TYR A 55 -8.68 -10.51 6.09
CA TYR A 55 -9.14 -11.05 7.36
C TYR A 55 -7.93 -11.49 8.18
N ASP A 56 -7.83 -10.99 9.42
CA ASP A 56 -6.66 -11.24 10.29
C ASP A 56 -6.45 -12.73 10.57
N ARG A 57 -7.54 -13.52 10.52
CA ARG A 57 -7.50 -14.99 10.65
C ARG A 57 -6.79 -15.66 9.47
N TYR A 58 -7.01 -15.17 8.25
CA TYR A 58 -6.53 -15.79 7.01
C TYR A 58 -5.22 -15.18 6.51
N ARG A 59 -4.94 -13.92 6.86
CA ARG A 59 -3.71 -13.19 6.52
C ARG A 59 -3.39 -13.26 5.02
N THR A 60 -4.43 -13.29 4.20
CA THR A 60 -4.34 -13.36 2.75
C THR A 60 -4.80 -12.04 2.19
N PRO A 61 -3.88 -11.20 1.67
CA PRO A 61 -4.21 -9.93 1.04
C PRO A 61 -5.20 -10.13 -0.11
N ILE A 62 -6.28 -9.35 -0.08
CA ILE A 62 -7.27 -9.25 -1.14
C ILE A 62 -7.16 -7.84 -1.72
N ARG A 63 -6.79 -7.75 -3.00
CA ARG A 63 -6.70 -6.47 -3.70
C ARG A 63 -8.09 -5.89 -3.89
N LEU A 64 -8.22 -4.59 -3.65
CA LEU A 64 -9.43 -3.83 -3.87
C LEU A 64 -9.34 -3.07 -5.18
N LYS A 65 -10.36 -3.19 -6.02
CA LYS A 65 -10.47 -2.45 -7.28
C LYS A 65 -11.26 -1.16 -7.05
N PRO A 66 -10.69 0.02 -7.30
CA PRO A 66 -11.43 1.27 -7.14
C PRO A 66 -12.63 1.33 -8.09
N VAL A 67 -13.76 1.86 -7.60
CA VAL A 67 -14.97 2.10 -8.39
C VAL A 67 -15.08 3.59 -8.67
N PHE A 68 -15.18 3.93 -9.95
CA PHE A 68 -15.40 5.30 -10.39
C PHE A 68 -16.83 5.45 -10.92
N SER A 69 -17.63 6.29 -10.27
CA SER A 69 -18.96 6.65 -10.76
C SER A 69 -19.31 8.07 -10.33
N SER A 70 -20.33 8.68 -10.95
CA SER A 70 -20.82 10.01 -10.57
C SER A 70 -21.19 10.11 -9.09
N ASN A 71 -21.63 9.00 -8.49
CA ASN A 71 -22.05 8.92 -7.10
C ASN A 71 -20.91 8.45 -6.16
N GLU A 72 -19.74 8.13 -6.71
CA GLU A 72 -18.56 7.68 -5.97
C GLU A 72 -17.31 8.41 -6.48
N PRO A 73 -17.25 9.74 -6.32
CA PRO A 73 -16.08 10.51 -6.71
C PRO A 73 -14.87 10.09 -5.85
N HIS A 74 -13.70 9.95 -6.48
CA HIS A 74 -12.43 9.60 -5.83
C HIS A 74 -12.25 8.15 -5.35
N GLY A 75 -13.13 7.22 -5.73
CA GLY A 75 -12.94 5.80 -5.40
C GLY A 75 -13.23 5.47 -3.93
N THR A 76 -14.19 6.17 -3.33
CA THR A 76 -14.71 5.93 -1.98
C THR A 76 -15.43 4.59 -1.84
N ALA A 77 -15.81 4.00 -2.97
CA ALA A 77 -16.19 2.61 -3.11
C ALA A 77 -15.09 1.81 -3.81
N MET A 78 -14.89 0.59 -3.34
CA MET A 78 -13.98 -0.37 -3.97
C MET A 78 -14.64 -1.75 -4.04
N ASP A 79 -14.35 -2.48 -5.09
CA ASP A 79 -14.81 -3.85 -5.25
C ASP A 79 -13.76 -4.83 -4.70
N GLU A 80 -14.22 -5.75 -3.87
CA GLU A 80 -13.50 -6.97 -3.53
C GLU A 80 -13.58 -7.92 -4.72
N LEU A 81 -12.44 -8.48 -5.11
CA LEU A 81 -12.35 -9.42 -6.22
C LEU A 81 -12.30 -10.86 -5.69
N ASP A 82 -13.00 -11.78 -6.37
CA ASP A 82 -12.84 -13.21 -6.13
C ASP A 82 -11.52 -13.74 -6.71
N THR A 83 -11.30 -15.05 -6.58
CA THR A 83 -10.10 -15.74 -7.08
C THR A 83 -9.97 -15.72 -8.60
N ALA A 84 -11.06 -15.46 -9.34
CA ALA A 84 -11.06 -15.28 -10.79
C ALA A 84 -10.83 -13.82 -11.21
N GLY A 85 -10.73 -12.89 -10.24
CA GLY A 85 -10.56 -11.46 -10.48
C GLY A 85 -11.87 -10.73 -10.78
N LEU A 86 -13.02 -11.36 -10.55
CA LEU A 86 -14.33 -10.76 -10.77
C LEU A 86 -14.83 -10.07 -9.49
N PRO A 87 -15.54 -8.93 -9.58
CA PRO A 87 -16.15 -8.29 -8.40
C PRO A 87 -17.12 -9.22 -7.68
N ALA A 88 -16.83 -9.55 -6.41
CA ALA A 88 -17.64 -10.42 -5.57
C ALA A 88 -18.47 -9.65 -4.55
N ALA A 89 -17.94 -8.51 -4.08
CA ALA A 89 -18.61 -7.64 -3.15
C ALA A 89 -18.15 -6.19 -3.33
N ARG A 90 -18.94 -5.26 -2.80
CA ARG A 90 -18.59 -3.84 -2.74
C ARG A 90 -18.34 -3.41 -1.31
N ILE A 91 -17.22 -2.71 -1.12
CA ILE A 91 -16.93 -1.95 0.06
C ILE A 91 -17.24 -0.48 -0.22
N ARG A 92 -18.05 0.15 0.62
CA ARG A 92 -18.27 1.59 0.62
C ARG A 92 -17.90 2.15 1.98
N PHE A 93 -17.07 3.17 1.98
CA PHE A 93 -16.67 3.85 3.20
C PHE A 93 -17.36 5.20 3.33
N THR A 94 -17.76 5.54 4.54
CA THR A 94 -18.23 6.88 4.87
C THR A 94 -17.02 7.81 4.81
N THR A 95 -17.08 8.86 3.99
CA THR A 95 -15.96 9.77 3.73
C THR A 95 -15.50 10.56 4.97
N SER A 96 -16.35 10.66 6.00
CA SER A 96 -16.00 11.24 7.29
C SER A 96 -14.95 10.38 8.00
N GLY A 97 -13.68 10.75 7.91
CA GLY A 97 -12.59 10.13 8.69
C GLY A 97 -11.38 9.67 7.87
N TYR A 98 -11.44 9.69 6.55
CA TYR A 98 -10.25 9.42 5.73
C TYR A 98 -9.11 10.40 6.02
N PHE A 99 -7.88 9.89 6.03
CA PHE A 99 -6.62 10.65 6.14
C PHE A 99 -6.40 11.46 7.43
N LYS A 100 -7.31 11.35 8.41
CA LYS A 100 -7.14 11.95 9.74
C LYS A 100 -6.47 10.92 10.66
N GLN A 101 -5.39 11.33 11.33
CA GLN A 101 -4.82 10.54 12.42
C GLN A 101 -5.90 10.28 13.48
N ASP A 102 -5.88 9.09 14.07
CA ASP A 102 -6.84 8.63 15.08
C ASP A 102 -8.31 8.65 14.66
N ALA A 103 -8.59 8.80 13.36
CA ALA A 103 -9.96 8.74 12.88
C ALA A 103 -10.50 7.31 12.89
N THR A 104 -11.81 7.24 13.08
CA THR A 104 -12.57 6.03 12.82
C THR A 104 -13.01 6.03 11.37
N LEU A 105 -12.85 4.88 10.72
CA LEU A 105 -13.34 4.62 9.38
C LEU A 105 -14.53 3.69 9.50
N SER A 106 -15.69 4.13 9.02
CA SER A 106 -16.91 3.34 9.00
C SER A 106 -17.34 3.07 7.56
N GLY A 107 -18.10 2.00 7.35
CA GLY A 107 -18.57 1.67 6.02
C GLY A 107 -19.48 0.46 5.99
N THR A 108 -19.71 -0.04 4.80
CA THR A 108 -20.49 -1.23 4.52
C THR A 108 -19.78 -2.10 3.50
N TRP A 109 -19.84 -3.41 3.72
CA TRP A 109 -19.52 -4.43 2.74
C TRP A 109 -20.84 -5.01 2.22
N THR A 110 -21.00 -5.19 0.92
CA THR A 110 -22.22 -5.76 0.33
C THR A 110 -21.88 -6.84 -0.69
N ASP A 111 -22.34 -8.06 -0.43
CA ASP A 111 -22.20 -9.21 -1.32
C ASP A 111 -23.04 -9.02 -2.59
N TYR A 112 -22.43 -9.17 -3.77
CA TYR A 112 -23.17 -8.96 -5.04
C TYR A 112 -24.15 -10.09 -5.37
N ARG A 113 -23.88 -11.31 -4.92
CA ARG A 113 -24.68 -12.49 -5.25
C ARG A 113 -25.95 -12.56 -4.41
N THR A 114 -25.86 -12.15 -3.15
CA THR A 114 -26.93 -12.31 -2.15
C THR A 114 -27.56 -10.98 -1.73
N GLY A 115 -26.91 -9.85 -2.02
CA GLY A 115 -27.33 -8.53 -1.54
C GLY A 115 -27.12 -8.34 -0.03
N LYS A 116 -26.52 -9.31 0.67
CA LYS A 116 -26.27 -9.21 2.10
C LYS A 116 -25.25 -8.13 2.39
N SER A 117 -25.58 -7.21 3.29
CA SER A 117 -24.67 -6.18 3.77
C SER A 117 -24.17 -6.47 5.19
N LEU A 118 -22.90 -6.16 5.42
CA LEU A 118 -22.23 -6.22 6.71
C LEU A 118 -21.61 -4.87 7.04
N PRO A 119 -21.66 -4.43 8.29
CA PRO A 119 -21.04 -3.17 8.68
C PRO A 119 -19.51 -3.30 8.74
N ILE A 120 -18.82 -2.20 8.46
CA ILE A 120 -17.38 -2.05 8.66
C ILE A 120 -17.13 -0.96 9.70
N GLN A 121 -16.27 -1.25 10.67
CA GLN A 121 -15.80 -0.29 11.67
C GLN A 121 -14.32 -0.50 11.91
N MET A 122 -13.51 0.54 11.71
CA MET A 122 -12.07 0.46 11.85
C MET A 122 -11.50 1.72 12.49
N LYS A 123 -10.32 1.58 13.06
CA LYS A 123 -9.51 2.68 13.61
C LYS A 123 -8.26 2.81 12.76
N HIS A 124 -7.83 4.04 12.54
CA HIS A 124 -6.52 4.33 11.96
C HIS A 124 -5.44 3.93 12.97
N VAL A 125 -4.47 3.11 12.55
CA VAL A 125 -3.41 2.58 13.44
C VAL A 125 -2.00 2.92 13.00
N ALA A 126 -1.79 3.21 11.72
CA ALA A 126 -0.49 3.65 11.23
C ALA A 126 -0.64 4.42 9.92
N ARG A 127 0.27 5.36 9.69
CA ARG A 127 0.37 6.16 8.48
C ARG A 127 1.81 6.22 8.02
N LEU A 128 2.01 6.16 6.72
CA LEU A 128 3.26 6.45 6.06
C LEU A 128 3.06 7.73 5.24
N GLY A 129 3.49 8.87 5.79
CA GLY A 129 3.48 10.17 5.10
C GLY A 129 4.83 10.49 4.44
N SER A 130 4.91 11.59 3.71
CA SER A 130 6.15 12.02 3.03
C SER A 130 7.30 12.29 3.99
N ASP A 131 7.00 12.74 5.20
CA ASP A 131 8.00 13.24 6.14
C ASP A 131 8.42 12.13 7.10
N GLU A 132 7.44 11.47 7.70
CA GLU A 132 7.64 10.39 8.67
C GLU A 132 6.51 9.35 8.67
N ALA A 133 6.82 8.20 9.26
CA ALA A 133 5.86 7.20 9.66
C ALA A 133 5.25 7.54 11.02
N TRP A 134 3.99 7.15 11.22
CA TRP A 134 3.28 7.23 12.50
C TRP A 134 2.72 5.85 12.85
N PRO A 135 2.78 5.39 14.11
CA PRO A 135 3.17 6.12 15.33
C PRO A 135 4.65 6.04 15.73
N GLY A 136 5.52 5.45 14.91
CA GLY A 136 6.93 5.26 15.24
C GLY A 136 7.87 5.48 14.06
N ALA A 137 9.16 5.21 14.25
CA ALA A 137 10.19 5.45 13.25
C ALA A 137 10.05 4.60 11.96
N SER A 138 9.25 3.53 12.01
CA SER A 138 8.95 2.68 10.86
C SER A 138 7.60 2.01 11.03
N VAL A 139 6.92 1.76 9.92
CA VAL A 139 5.66 1.03 9.85
C VAL A 139 5.83 -0.17 8.92
N GLU A 140 5.38 -1.34 9.39
CA GLU A 140 5.30 -2.55 8.59
C GLU A 140 4.17 -2.42 7.57
N VAL A 141 4.51 -2.23 6.30
CA VAL A 141 3.53 -2.08 5.22
C VAL A 141 3.20 -3.45 4.61
N PRO A 142 1.97 -3.96 4.78
CA PRO A 142 1.55 -5.20 4.13
C PRO A 142 1.63 -5.10 2.60
N GLN A 143 2.08 -6.18 1.97
CA GLN A 143 2.20 -6.26 0.52
C GLN A 143 1.04 -7.05 -0.07
N ALA A 144 0.65 -6.72 -1.30
CA ALA A 144 -0.43 -7.41 -1.99
C ALA A 144 -0.01 -8.82 -2.47
N ALA A 145 1.29 -9.07 -2.63
CA ALA A 145 1.83 -10.39 -2.87
C ALA A 145 1.66 -11.32 -1.65
N SER A 146 1.24 -12.56 -1.89
CA SER A 146 1.24 -13.63 -0.88
C SER A 146 1.23 -15.00 -1.54
N THR A 147 1.74 -16.01 -0.83
CA THR A 147 1.62 -17.43 -1.24
C THR A 147 0.58 -18.13 -0.37
N GLU A 148 0.32 -19.41 -0.60
CA GLU A 148 -0.53 -20.19 0.32
C GLU A 148 0.03 -20.25 1.75
N ARG A 149 1.36 -20.19 1.88
CA ARG A 149 2.08 -20.36 3.16
C ARG A 149 2.45 -19.03 3.81
N PHE A 150 2.72 -18.00 3.01
CA PHE A 150 3.38 -16.78 3.48
C PHE A 150 2.67 -15.50 3.03
N TYR A 151 2.77 -14.47 3.85
CA TYR A 151 2.49 -13.09 3.48
C TYR A 151 3.70 -12.22 3.79
N PHE A 152 3.77 -11.05 3.16
CA PHE A 152 4.96 -10.21 3.20
C PHE A 152 4.64 -8.81 3.71
N GLN A 153 5.59 -8.24 4.42
CA GLN A 153 5.55 -6.85 4.86
C GLN A 153 6.88 -6.18 4.53
N VAL A 154 6.84 -4.87 4.29
CA VAL A 154 8.03 -4.04 4.06
C VAL A 154 8.04 -2.95 5.12
N PRO A 155 9.00 -2.95 6.05
CA PRO A 155 9.18 -1.87 7.01
C PRO A 155 9.62 -0.59 6.30
N LEU A 156 8.88 0.51 6.48
CA LEU A 156 9.17 1.81 5.86
C LEU A 156 9.12 2.94 6.89
N ALA A 157 10.13 3.81 6.85
CA ALA A 157 10.25 4.96 7.75
C ALA A 157 9.47 6.21 7.30
N ARG A 158 9.17 6.30 6.00
CA ARG A 158 8.36 7.35 5.37
C ARG A 158 7.96 6.91 3.97
N ASP A 159 7.04 7.64 3.35
CA ASP A 159 6.64 7.38 1.98
C ASP A 159 7.80 7.68 1.02
N GLY A 160 7.92 6.88 -0.03
CA GLY A 160 9.04 6.94 -0.97
C GLY A 160 10.42 6.53 -0.39
N ALA A 161 10.51 6.14 0.89
CA ALA A 161 11.76 5.59 1.45
C ALA A 161 12.24 4.35 0.69
N ALA A 162 13.56 4.13 0.69
CA ALA A 162 14.11 2.90 0.16
C ALA A 162 13.68 1.71 1.05
N ALA A 163 13.09 0.68 0.44
CA ALA A 163 12.87 -0.61 1.07
C ALA A 163 14.23 -1.31 1.24
N THR A 164 14.59 -1.57 2.49
CA THR A 164 15.86 -2.23 2.88
C THR A 164 15.66 -3.67 3.32
N ALA A 165 14.41 -4.09 3.53
CA ALA A 165 14.10 -5.46 3.90
C ALA A 165 12.70 -5.89 3.42
N ILE A 166 12.52 -7.20 3.28
CA ILE A 166 11.23 -7.85 3.16
C ILE A 166 11.09 -8.80 4.34
N GLU A 167 10.04 -8.63 5.11
CA GLU A 167 9.71 -9.53 6.19
C GLU A 167 8.73 -10.59 5.71
N VAL A 168 9.10 -11.85 5.90
CA VAL A 168 8.31 -13.02 5.51
C VAL A 168 7.61 -13.55 6.75
N TYR A 169 6.28 -13.64 6.70
CA TYR A 169 5.45 -14.13 7.79
C TYR A 169 4.70 -15.39 7.40
N ALA A 170 4.64 -16.36 8.30
CA ALA A 170 3.84 -17.57 8.08
C ALA A 170 2.35 -17.29 8.31
N LYS A 171 1.50 -17.55 7.32
CA LYS A 171 0.04 -17.33 7.42
C LYS A 171 -0.60 -18.13 8.56
N LYS A 172 -0.13 -19.37 8.79
CA LYS A 172 -0.64 -20.26 9.84
C LYS A 172 -0.50 -19.66 11.24
N THR A 173 0.65 -19.06 11.55
CA THR A 173 1.00 -18.62 12.90
C THR A 173 0.95 -17.10 13.08
N GLY A 174 1.03 -16.34 11.99
CA GLY A 174 1.21 -14.89 12.02
C GLY A 174 2.59 -14.45 12.52
N LYS A 175 3.57 -15.36 12.61
CA LYS A 175 4.93 -15.04 13.07
C LYS A 175 5.85 -14.77 11.89
N ARG A 176 6.77 -13.81 12.06
CA ARG A 176 7.89 -13.58 11.13
C ARG A 176 8.80 -14.81 11.16
N VAL A 177 9.09 -15.36 9.99
CA VAL A 177 9.95 -16.55 9.82
C VAL A 177 11.26 -16.24 9.12
N GLN A 178 11.34 -15.12 8.39
CA GLN A 178 12.55 -14.70 7.69
C GLN A 178 12.53 -13.20 7.46
N THR A 179 13.71 -12.59 7.39
CA THR A 179 13.92 -11.23 6.91
C THR A 179 14.93 -11.27 5.77
N LEU A 180 14.53 -10.76 4.60
CA LEU A 180 15.34 -10.72 3.39
C LEU A 180 15.91 -9.31 3.21
N SER A 181 17.23 -9.18 3.17
CA SER A 181 17.88 -7.88 2.98
C SER A 181 17.77 -7.40 1.53
N LEU A 182 17.39 -6.14 1.35
CA LEU A 182 17.31 -5.47 0.06
C LEU A 182 18.43 -4.43 -0.07
N PRO A 183 18.95 -4.18 -1.28
CA PRO A 183 19.99 -3.19 -1.52
C PRO A 183 19.48 -1.73 -1.46
N GLY A 184 18.32 -1.46 -0.85
CA GLY A 184 17.71 -0.14 -0.78
C GLY A 184 16.96 0.25 -2.06
N CYS A 185 16.03 -0.58 -2.52
CA CYS A 185 15.20 -0.29 -3.69
C CYS A 185 14.05 0.66 -3.34
N ARG A 186 13.65 1.54 -4.26
CA ARG A 186 12.50 2.42 -4.04
C ARG A 186 11.24 1.58 -3.78
N ASN A 187 10.49 1.91 -2.73
CA ASN A 187 9.22 1.24 -2.46
C ASN A 187 8.13 1.67 -3.46
N GLU A 188 7.19 0.77 -3.73
CA GLU A 188 6.00 1.00 -4.57
C GLU A 188 4.72 0.79 -3.74
N GLY A 189 4.75 1.20 -2.47
CA GLY A 189 3.65 1.01 -1.54
C GLY A 189 3.27 -0.46 -1.40
N LEU A 190 2.03 -0.78 -1.80
CA LEU A 190 1.44 -2.12 -1.70
C LEU A 190 2.03 -3.15 -2.67
N GLU A 191 2.74 -2.70 -3.70
CA GLU A 191 3.22 -3.53 -4.82
C GLU A 191 4.76 -3.58 -4.89
N THR A 192 5.45 -3.24 -3.80
CA THR A 192 6.92 -3.31 -3.71
C THR A 192 7.42 -4.73 -3.94
N VAL A 193 6.68 -5.72 -3.43
CA VAL A 193 7.01 -7.15 -3.53
C VAL A 193 6.08 -7.83 -4.54
N GLN A 194 6.68 -8.60 -5.45
CA GLN A 194 5.99 -9.36 -6.48
C GLN A 194 6.33 -10.85 -6.36
N LEU A 195 5.40 -11.70 -6.79
CA LEU A 195 5.62 -13.14 -6.90
C LEU A 195 5.65 -13.55 -8.36
N ALA A 196 6.56 -14.48 -8.68
CA ALA A 196 6.59 -15.20 -9.94
C ALA A 196 6.77 -16.68 -9.65
N VAL A 197 6.24 -17.55 -10.51
CA VAL A 197 6.60 -18.97 -10.50
C VAL A 197 7.37 -19.23 -11.78
N GLU A 198 8.65 -19.53 -11.65
CA GLU A 198 9.51 -19.85 -12.78
C GLU A 198 10.08 -21.25 -12.60
N GLN A 199 9.91 -22.10 -13.62
CA GLN A 199 10.34 -23.49 -13.59
C GLN A 199 9.81 -24.26 -12.35
N GLY A 200 8.59 -23.94 -11.90
CA GLY A 200 7.96 -24.55 -10.73
C GLY A 200 8.45 -24.01 -9.38
N VAL A 201 9.41 -23.08 -9.36
CA VAL A 201 9.94 -22.47 -8.14
C VAL A 201 9.27 -21.12 -7.91
N THR A 202 8.74 -20.94 -6.68
CA THR A 202 8.20 -19.64 -6.27
C THR A 202 9.34 -18.67 -6.03
N GLN A 203 9.30 -17.55 -6.72
CA GLN A 203 10.25 -16.46 -6.57
C GLN A 203 9.56 -15.21 -6.03
N LEU A 204 10.23 -14.58 -5.09
CA LEU A 204 9.88 -13.29 -4.54
C LEU A 204 10.80 -12.23 -5.14
N ARG A 205 10.22 -11.17 -5.71
CA ARG A 205 10.92 -10.20 -6.54
C ARG A 205 10.64 -8.78 -6.11
N VAL A 206 11.67 -7.94 -6.20
CA VAL A 206 11.56 -6.48 -6.23
C VAL A 206 12.03 -6.03 -7.59
N GLY A 207 11.15 -5.35 -8.33
CA GLY A 207 11.39 -4.99 -9.73
C GLY A 207 12.59 -4.07 -9.92
N LYS A 208 13.26 -4.20 -11.07
CA LYS A 208 14.33 -3.29 -11.50
C LYS A 208 13.75 -1.89 -11.77
N ARG A 209 14.44 -0.86 -11.28
CA ARG A 209 14.05 0.56 -11.42
C ARG A 209 15.27 1.47 -11.54
N GLN A 210 15.03 2.76 -11.78
CA GLN A 210 16.08 3.77 -11.81
C GLN A 210 16.88 3.71 -10.48
N ARG A 211 18.17 3.34 -10.56
CA ARG A 211 19.10 3.17 -9.43
C ARG A 211 18.86 1.94 -8.52
N CYS A 212 18.00 0.99 -8.91
CA CYS A 212 17.91 -0.33 -8.26
C CYS A 212 17.92 -1.43 -9.33
N ALA A 213 18.88 -2.35 -9.27
CA ALA A 213 19.01 -3.44 -10.23
C ALA A 213 17.85 -4.45 -10.17
N GLY A 214 17.01 -4.36 -9.13
CA GLY A 214 16.07 -5.40 -8.75
C GLY A 214 16.78 -6.48 -7.94
N VAL A 215 16.00 -7.27 -7.22
CA VAL A 215 16.49 -8.45 -6.50
C VAL A 215 15.41 -9.52 -6.54
N ALA A 216 15.84 -10.77 -6.61
CA ALA A 216 14.94 -11.92 -6.57
C ALA A 216 15.44 -12.93 -5.54
N PHE A 217 14.50 -13.62 -4.90
CA PHE A 217 14.75 -14.70 -3.97
C PHE A 217 13.92 -15.90 -4.40
N ALA A 218 14.49 -17.09 -4.43
CA ALA A 218 13.79 -18.32 -4.74
C ALA A 218 13.50 -19.10 -3.45
N TRP A 219 12.32 -19.68 -3.36
CA TRP A 219 12.00 -20.62 -2.29
C TRP A 219 12.80 -21.92 -2.46
N ASP A 220 13.60 -22.28 -1.46
CA ASP A 220 14.30 -23.55 -1.36
C ASP A 220 13.58 -24.44 -0.32
N GLU A 221 12.94 -25.51 -0.79
CA GLU A 221 12.24 -26.48 0.08
C GLU A 221 13.18 -27.21 1.05
N ARG A 222 14.47 -27.32 0.70
CA ARG A 222 15.48 -28.05 1.48
C ARG A 222 15.93 -27.25 2.69
N THR A 223 16.08 -25.93 2.55
CA THR A 223 16.39 -25.02 3.66
C THR A 223 15.13 -24.49 4.33
N GLY A 224 13.99 -24.53 3.64
CA GLY A 224 12.73 -23.94 4.10
C GLY A 224 12.80 -22.41 4.15
N GLN A 225 13.57 -21.79 3.24
CA GLN A 225 13.82 -20.36 3.21
C GLN A 225 13.78 -19.80 1.78
N PHE A 226 13.53 -18.50 1.66
CA PHE A 226 13.79 -17.77 0.42
C PHE A 226 15.28 -17.41 0.34
N GLU A 227 15.97 -17.91 -0.68
CA GLU A 227 17.40 -17.70 -0.89
C GLU A 227 17.64 -16.72 -2.05
N PRO A 228 18.64 -15.83 -1.97
CA PRO A 228 18.95 -14.90 -3.05
C PRO A 228 19.25 -15.61 -4.37
N LEU A 229 18.60 -15.20 -5.45
CA LEU A 229 18.98 -15.58 -6.80
C LEU A 229 20.16 -14.72 -7.24
N ARG A 230 21.27 -15.39 -7.61
CA ARG A 230 22.46 -14.75 -8.16
C ARG A 230 22.28 -14.37 -9.62
#